data_AF-A0A1M6TPG7-F1
#
_entry.id   AF-A0A1M6TPG7-F1
#
_cell.length_a   1.000
_cell.length_b   1.000
_cell.length_c   1.000
_cell.angle_alpha   90.00
_cell.angle_beta   90.00
_cell.angle_gamma   90.00
#
_symmetry.space_group_name_H-M   'P 1'
#
loop_
_entity.id
_entity.type
_entity.pdbx_description
1 polymer ?
#
loop_
_entity_poly.entity_id
_entity_poly.type
_entity_poly.pdbx_seq_one_letter_code
_entity_poly.pdbx_strand_id
1 'polypeptide(L)'
;MRKISQGKWMRSAAIALTLCVAGCNLFHPTGSRDAESDDSAALTRDGYLEFQKSNYDSARKFFNKAIRADSGNSEAWIGLSKSVLKTQDGLNVFELASLAQKTEKDGKSSNGFLDMSDAKADSISRGIDSVLFYLDKFIARDTTDRTDKKVRFSTIADSYTILQLTKAALRIRNIHTQLTNVVSADNAGMMVNLNTLNDLGDSLKPFLNDMAAAAEAIKASPESAAEIIKAYLPDSTRDAFNDEDYADISVGLANTVIELNDRAQTVGEDRNDVFFKFGNHIDDDGDGCVDEEVVDNYDNDGDGEVDEDARDYRTVVLVKRPQNYAELVAQGMDPKTYDLTKAQVDTLKFIGSYQSVDINMDGTFGPADRFLPEEYWQPLDESEWHYVYRDPNMRDSLDNHLLKFAIDLSFPGKDLDEKIKNKELIRNDTNVNNIKYNLQKRKEMVGGCWKYYTEEQFLQWFEGRIVK
;
A
#
# COMPACT_ATOMS: atom_id res chain seq x y z
N MET A 1 35.44 7.41 12.60
CA MET A 1 34.98 8.73 12.11
C MET A 1 34.51 8.59 10.67
N ARG A 2 33.21 8.42 10.43
CA ARG A 2 32.57 8.55 9.11
C ARG A 2 31.42 9.55 9.27
N LYS A 3 31.69 10.83 8.97
CA LYS A 3 30.72 11.93 8.94
C LYS A 3 31.04 12.86 7.77
N ILE A 4 31.02 12.40 6.51
CA ILE A 4 31.24 13.30 5.34
C ILE A 4 30.38 12.97 4.09
N SER A 5 29.53 11.93 4.02
CA SER A 5 28.75 11.68 2.78
C SER A 5 27.37 12.35 2.70
N GLN A 6 26.74 12.70 3.83
CA GLN A 6 25.35 13.20 3.87
C GLN A 6 25.10 14.48 3.05
N GLY A 7 26.11 15.35 2.88
CA GLY A 7 25.94 16.64 2.19
C GLY A 7 25.99 16.59 0.65
N LYS A 8 26.45 15.49 0.04
CA LYS A 8 26.61 15.41 -1.43
C LYS A 8 25.32 14.99 -2.13
N TRP A 9 24.55 14.07 -1.55
CA TRP A 9 23.29 13.58 -2.11
C TRP A 9 22.15 14.60 -1.99
N MET A 10 22.14 15.41 -0.92
CA MET A 10 21.18 16.53 -0.76
C MET A 10 21.24 17.56 -1.90
N ARG A 11 22.40 17.71 -2.54
CA ARG A 11 22.51 18.55 -3.73
C ARG A 11 21.81 17.90 -4.92
N SER A 12 21.91 16.59 -5.10
CA SER A 12 21.31 15.89 -6.24
C SER A 12 19.78 15.87 -6.20
N ALA A 13 19.15 15.55 -5.07
CA ALA A 13 17.69 15.56 -4.94
C ALA A 13 17.11 16.99 -5.02
N ALA A 14 17.76 17.96 -4.36
CA ALA A 14 17.40 19.37 -4.50
C ALA A 14 17.61 19.86 -5.94
N ILE A 15 18.70 19.50 -6.62
CA ILE A 15 18.97 19.87 -8.02
C ILE A 15 17.98 19.20 -8.98
N ALA A 16 17.59 17.94 -8.78
CA ALA A 16 16.58 17.26 -9.57
C ALA A 16 15.20 17.93 -9.44
N LEU A 17 14.78 18.26 -8.21
CA LEU A 17 13.59 19.07 -7.93
C LEU A 17 13.71 20.49 -8.51
N THR A 18 14.89 21.11 -8.43
CA THR A 18 15.13 22.45 -8.98
C THR A 18 15.11 22.44 -10.51
N LEU A 19 15.60 21.38 -11.17
CA LEU A 19 15.57 21.23 -12.62
C LEU A 19 14.16 20.89 -13.14
N CYS A 20 13.37 20.15 -12.38
CA CYS A 20 11.97 19.89 -12.72
C CYS A 20 11.07 21.12 -12.49
N VAL A 21 11.35 21.94 -11.47
CA VAL A 21 10.59 23.17 -11.18
C VAL A 21 11.07 24.38 -11.99
N ALA A 22 12.37 24.48 -12.31
CA ALA A 22 12.94 25.59 -13.09
C ALA A 22 13.08 25.29 -14.59
N GLY A 23 12.90 24.04 -15.02
CA GLY A 23 13.13 23.59 -16.41
C GLY A 23 12.00 23.87 -17.41
N CYS A 24 10.88 24.45 -17.01
CA CYS A 24 9.85 24.85 -17.96
C CYS A 24 10.05 26.32 -18.39
N ASN A 25 10.68 26.51 -19.55
CA ASN A 25 10.47 27.67 -20.42
C ASN A 25 9.00 27.71 -20.92
N LEU A 26 8.04 27.80 -19.99
CA LEU A 26 6.58 27.82 -20.22
C LEU A 26 6.04 29.22 -20.57
N PHE A 27 6.90 30.13 -21.03
CA PHE A 27 6.58 31.55 -21.17
C PHE A 27 6.98 32.13 -22.53
N HIS A 28 6.65 31.43 -23.61
CA HIS A 28 6.47 32.12 -24.90
C HIS A 28 4.98 32.40 -25.10
N PRO A 29 4.51 33.65 -24.91
CA PRO A 29 3.15 34.00 -25.27
C PRO A 29 3.02 33.93 -26.80
N THR A 30 2.35 32.90 -27.31
CA THR A 30 1.87 32.93 -28.70
C THR A 30 0.76 33.98 -28.78
N GLY A 31 1.01 35.00 -29.59
CA GLY A 31 0.18 36.19 -29.68
C GLY A 31 -1.24 35.89 -30.14
N SER A 32 -2.19 36.16 -29.24
CA SER A 32 -3.49 36.72 -29.58
C SER A 32 -3.79 37.76 -28.52
N ARG A 33 -4.02 39.00 -28.97
CA ARG A 33 -3.98 40.20 -28.13
C ARG A 33 -5.36 40.67 -27.66
N ASP A 34 -6.42 40.00 -28.08
CA ASP A 34 -7.78 40.22 -27.58
C ASP A 34 -8.47 38.86 -27.47
N ALA A 35 -8.63 38.39 -26.24
CA ALA A 35 -9.35 37.16 -25.98
C ALA A 35 -10.80 37.49 -25.68
N GLU A 36 -11.71 36.87 -26.43
CA GLU A 36 -13.10 36.80 -25.99
C GLU A 36 -13.14 36.13 -24.61
N SER A 37 -14.16 36.45 -23.81
CA SER A 37 -14.21 36.12 -22.37
C SER A 37 -14.12 34.63 -22.03
N ASP A 38 -14.26 33.77 -23.04
CA ASP A 38 -14.39 32.32 -22.92
C ASP A 38 -13.25 31.56 -23.63
N ASP A 39 -12.19 32.23 -24.11
CA ASP A 39 -10.99 31.54 -24.60
C ASP A 39 -10.15 31.00 -23.43
N SER A 40 -10.19 29.68 -23.25
CA SER A 40 -9.46 28.98 -22.18
C SER A 40 -7.94 29.24 -22.19
N ALA A 41 -7.32 29.37 -23.37
CA ALA A 41 -5.88 29.60 -23.48
C ALA A 41 -5.50 31.00 -22.97
N ALA A 42 -6.29 32.01 -23.34
CA ALA A 42 -6.08 33.36 -22.87
C ALA A 42 -6.40 33.55 -21.38
N LEU A 43 -7.48 32.93 -20.89
CA LEU A 43 -7.81 32.92 -19.46
C LEU A 43 -6.68 32.25 -18.65
N THR A 44 -6.08 31.18 -19.16
CA THR A 44 -4.91 30.54 -18.56
C THR A 44 -3.71 31.47 -18.53
N ARG A 45 -3.43 32.20 -19.62
CA ARG A 45 -2.37 33.23 -19.67
C ARG A 45 -2.58 34.31 -18.63
N ASP A 46 -3.79 34.85 -18.52
CA ASP A 46 -4.11 35.90 -17.54
C ASP A 46 -4.00 35.37 -16.10
N GLY A 47 -4.36 34.10 -15.88
CA GLY A 47 -4.10 33.38 -14.64
C GLY A 47 -2.61 33.36 -14.27
N TYR A 48 -1.73 33.06 -15.23
CA TYR A 48 -0.28 33.10 -15.02
C TYR A 48 0.23 34.51 -14.74
N LEU A 49 -0.28 35.54 -15.43
CA LEU A 49 0.10 36.93 -15.18
C LEU A 49 -0.23 37.37 -13.75
N GLU A 50 -1.41 37.01 -13.24
CA GLU A 50 -1.78 37.27 -11.85
C GLU A 50 -0.95 36.44 -10.87
N PHE A 51 -0.65 35.18 -11.21
CA PHE A 51 0.21 34.32 -10.40
C PHE A 51 1.62 34.91 -10.25
N GLN A 52 2.22 35.43 -11.33
CA GLN A 52 3.54 36.08 -11.31
C GLN A 52 3.57 37.35 -10.45
N LYS A 53 2.45 38.07 -10.37
CA LYS A 53 2.27 39.23 -9.47
C LYS A 53 2.03 38.82 -8.01
N SER A 54 2.04 37.53 -7.69
CA SER A 54 1.64 36.97 -6.38
C SER A 54 0.17 37.25 -6.01
N ASN A 55 -0.68 37.56 -6.98
CA ASN A 55 -2.12 37.75 -6.78
C ASN A 55 -2.87 36.41 -6.90
N TYR A 56 -2.59 35.48 -5.99
CA TYR A 56 -3.04 34.09 -6.13
C TYR A 56 -4.57 33.93 -6.17
N ASP A 57 -5.33 34.75 -5.45
CA ASP A 57 -6.80 34.72 -5.51
C ASP A 57 -7.34 35.12 -6.89
N SER A 58 -6.73 36.13 -7.53
CA SER A 58 -7.07 36.52 -8.90
C SER A 58 -6.66 35.45 -9.89
N ALA A 59 -5.46 34.87 -9.73
CA ALA A 59 -4.99 33.76 -10.56
C ALA A 59 -5.96 32.57 -10.50
N ARG A 60 -6.41 32.17 -9.30
CA ARG A 60 -7.42 31.11 -9.09
C ARG A 60 -8.71 31.40 -9.85
N LYS A 61 -9.20 32.64 -9.85
CA LYS A 61 -10.41 33.02 -10.58
C LYS A 61 -10.24 32.83 -12.09
N PHE A 62 -9.09 33.23 -12.64
CA PHE A 62 -8.80 33.06 -14.06
C PHE A 62 -8.65 31.60 -14.46
N PHE A 63 -7.87 30.81 -13.72
CA PHE A 63 -7.73 29.37 -14.02
C PHE A 63 -9.07 28.62 -13.89
N ASN A 64 -9.92 28.95 -12.91
CA ASN A 64 -11.26 28.38 -12.83
C ASN A 64 -12.13 28.75 -14.04
N LYS A 65 -12.05 29.99 -14.53
CA LYS A 65 -12.75 30.38 -15.76
C LYS A 65 -12.22 29.60 -16.96
N ALA A 66 -10.90 29.43 -17.08
CA ALA A 66 -10.27 28.66 -18.14
C ALA A 66 -10.74 27.20 -18.15
N ILE A 67 -10.81 26.56 -16.98
CA ILE A 67 -11.31 25.17 -16.83
C ILE A 67 -12.81 25.07 -17.18
N ARG A 68 -13.61 26.10 -16.89
CA ARG A 68 -15.04 26.14 -17.26
C ARG A 68 -15.23 26.30 -18.76
N ALA A 69 -14.39 27.13 -19.39
CA ALA A 69 -14.37 27.32 -20.84
C ALA A 69 -13.93 26.05 -21.58
N ASP A 70 -12.85 25.43 -21.11
CA ASP A 70 -12.37 24.15 -21.61
C ASP A 70 -11.75 23.33 -20.47
N SER A 71 -12.49 22.32 -20.04
CA SER A 71 -12.03 21.40 -18.99
C SER A 71 -10.88 20.49 -19.42
N GLY A 72 -10.58 20.42 -20.72
CA GLY A 72 -9.43 19.73 -21.29
C GLY A 72 -8.11 20.51 -21.21
N ASN A 73 -8.13 21.81 -20.90
CA ASN A 73 -6.91 22.61 -20.79
C ASN A 73 -6.08 22.19 -19.56
N SER A 74 -5.04 21.38 -19.79
CA SER A 74 -4.21 20.79 -18.71
C SER A 74 -3.42 21.86 -17.93
N GLU A 75 -2.92 22.90 -18.61
CA GLU A 75 -2.17 23.99 -18.00
C GLU A 75 -3.01 24.77 -16.97
N ALA A 76 -4.31 24.95 -17.25
CA ALA A 76 -5.23 25.64 -16.37
C ALA A 76 -5.41 24.91 -15.01
N TRP A 77 -5.53 23.58 -15.04
CA TRP A 77 -5.62 22.76 -13.83
C TRP A 77 -4.37 22.89 -12.97
N ILE A 78 -3.19 22.81 -13.58
CA ILE A 78 -1.92 22.93 -12.85
C ILE A 78 -1.72 24.35 -12.30
N GLY A 79 -2.07 25.37 -13.08
CA GLY A 79 -2.08 26.76 -12.64
C GLY A 79 -2.99 26.96 -11.42
N LEU A 80 -4.18 26.37 -11.44
CA LEU A 80 -5.12 26.41 -10.32
C LEU A 80 -4.54 25.74 -9.07
N SER A 81 -4.03 24.51 -9.17
CA SER A 81 -3.45 23.78 -8.04
C SER A 81 -2.25 24.51 -7.43
N LYS A 82 -1.37 25.09 -8.27
CA LYS A 82 -0.25 25.92 -7.80
C LYS A 82 -0.73 27.16 -7.06
N SER A 83 -1.78 27.82 -7.57
CA SER A 83 -2.35 29.01 -6.93
C SER A 83 -2.99 28.66 -5.58
N VAL A 84 -3.67 27.52 -5.48
CA VAL A 84 -4.23 27.03 -4.22
C VAL A 84 -3.14 26.73 -3.21
N LEU A 85 -2.10 25.99 -3.61
CA LEU A 85 -0.93 25.70 -2.78
C LEU A 85 -0.30 26.98 -2.20
N LYS A 86 -0.14 28.02 -3.02
CA LYS A 86 0.44 29.31 -2.58
C LYS A 86 -0.46 30.14 -1.65
N THR A 87 -1.75 29.82 -1.57
CA THR A 87 -2.68 30.44 -0.60
C THR A 87 -2.77 29.68 0.73
N GLN A 88 -2.15 28.51 0.84
CA GLN A 88 -2.16 27.72 2.08
C GLN A 88 -1.00 28.17 2.98
N ASP A 89 -1.34 28.64 4.18
CA ASP A 89 -0.35 29.04 5.17
C ASP A 89 0.46 27.82 5.66
N GLY A 90 1.78 27.92 5.54
CA GLY A 90 2.70 26.88 5.99
C GLY A 90 2.68 25.60 5.16
N LEU A 91 2.17 25.66 3.92
CA LEU A 91 2.24 24.58 2.93
C LEU A 91 3.24 24.95 1.82
N ASN A 92 4.47 24.50 1.98
CA ASN A 92 5.51 24.60 0.97
C ASN A 92 6.03 23.19 0.68
N VAL A 93 6.04 22.75 -0.58
CA VAL A 93 6.50 21.39 -0.95
C VAL A 93 7.91 21.09 -0.43
N PHE A 94 8.80 22.09 -0.37
CA PHE A 94 10.13 21.92 0.22
C PHE A 94 10.09 21.77 1.75
N GLU A 95 9.17 22.48 2.42
CA GLU A 95 8.92 22.30 3.84
C GLU A 95 8.37 20.89 4.08
N LEU A 96 7.42 20.41 3.26
CA LEU A 96 6.86 19.06 3.35
C LEU A 96 7.95 17.98 3.24
N ALA A 97 8.81 18.08 2.22
CA ALA A 97 9.95 17.17 2.08
C ALA A 97 10.90 17.24 3.28
N SER A 98 11.06 18.41 3.91
CA SER A 98 11.88 18.55 5.12
C SER A 98 11.24 17.92 6.36
N LEU A 99 9.91 17.75 6.40
CA LEU A 99 9.23 17.10 7.54
C LEU A 99 9.58 15.61 7.64
N ALA A 100 9.84 14.96 6.50
CA ALA A 100 10.29 13.57 6.45
C ALA A 100 11.73 13.40 6.96
N GLN A 101 12.53 14.49 6.95
CA GLN A 101 13.93 14.41 7.29
C GLN A 101 14.12 14.11 8.78
N LYS A 102 14.92 13.07 9.02
CA LYS A 102 15.43 12.75 10.36
C LYS A 102 16.35 13.86 10.84
N THR A 103 16.10 14.33 12.06
CA THR A 103 16.95 15.23 12.82
C THR A 103 17.46 14.49 14.05
N GLU A 104 18.74 14.68 14.37
CA GLU A 104 19.33 14.20 15.61
C GLU A 104 19.47 15.37 16.58
N LYS A 105 18.79 15.30 17.72
CA LYS A 105 18.91 16.27 18.80
C LYS A 105 19.10 15.51 20.11
N ASP A 106 20.18 15.81 20.83
CA ASP A 106 20.50 15.20 22.14
C ASP A 106 20.56 13.66 22.13
N GLY A 107 21.04 13.07 21.03
CA GLY A 107 21.11 11.61 20.85
C GLY A 107 19.77 10.94 20.57
N LYS A 108 18.68 11.70 20.40
CA LYS A 108 17.37 11.22 19.96
C LYS A 108 17.17 11.57 18.49
N SER A 109 16.73 10.57 17.73
CA SER A 109 16.26 10.73 16.36
C SER A 109 14.79 11.15 16.38
N SER A 110 14.45 12.26 15.75
CA SER A 110 13.07 12.67 15.47
C SER A 110 12.93 13.11 14.02
N ASN A 111 11.72 13.35 13.54
CA ASN A 111 11.49 14.01 12.25
C ASN A 111 10.45 15.12 12.43
N GLY A 112 10.32 15.98 11.42
CA GLY A 112 9.43 17.14 11.50
C GLY A 112 7.96 16.76 11.73
N PHE A 113 7.50 15.60 11.25
CA PHE A 113 6.15 15.10 11.53
C PHE A 113 5.92 14.82 13.01
N LEU A 114 6.92 14.28 13.73
CA LEU A 114 6.78 13.98 15.15
C LEU A 114 6.86 15.24 16.02
N ASP A 115 7.68 16.21 15.61
CA ASP A 115 7.97 17.40 16.42
C ASP A 115 6.93 18.53 16.22
N MET A 116 6.08 18.46 15.19
CA MET A 116 5.06 19.49 14.93
C MET A 116 3.88 19.39 15.90
N SER A 117 3.23 20.53 16.17
CA SER A 117 1.97 20.56 16.93
C SER A 117 0.80 20.02 16.10
N ASP A 118 -0.23 19.53 16.77
CA ASP A 118 -1.46 19.04 16.11
C ASP A 118 -2.12 20.14 15.27
N ALA A 119 -2.14 21.38 15.75
CA ALA A 119 -2.66 22.51 14.99
C ALA A 119 -1.91 22.75 13.66
N LYS A 120 -0.58 22.53 13.64
CA LYS A 120 0.22 22.64 12.41
C LYS A 120 0.00 21.42 11.50
N ALA A 121 -0.09 20.22 12.07
CA ALA A 121 -0.43 18.99 11.34
C ALA A 121 -1.78 19.12 10.63
N ASP A 122 -2.81 19.58 11.34
CA ASP A 122 -4.15 19.84 10.83
C ASP A 122 -4.14 20.91 9.72
N SER A 123 -3.37 21.98 9.90
CA SER A 123 -3.22 23.04 8.90
C SER A 123 -2.60 22.51 7.61
N ILE A 124 -1.54 21.70 7.72
CA ILE A 124 -0.89 21.07 6.58
C ILE A 124 -1.86 20.12 5.89
N SER A 125 -2.54 19.25 6.65
CA SER A 125 -3.49 18.26 6.14
C SER A 125 -4.60 18.91 5.30
N ARG A 126 -5.29 19.93 5.86
CA ARG A 126 -6.30 20.70 5.11
C ARG A 126 -5.73 21.40 3.88
N GLY A 127 -4.50 21.90 3.99
CA GLY A 127 -3.80 22.51 2.88
C GLY A 127 -3.58 21.52 1.73
N ILE A 128 -3.11 20.30 2.04
CA ILE A 128 -2.91 19.23 1.07
C ILE A 128 -4.25 18.85 0.43
N ASP A 129 -5.29 18.62 1.22
CA ASP A 129 -6.64 18.29 0.72
C ASP A 129 -7.16 19.33 -0.28
N SER A 130 -6.91 20.62 -0.01
CA SER A 130 -7.33 21.70 -0.90
C SER A 130 -6.65 21.66 -2.27
N VAL A 131 -5.39 21.21 -2.32
CA VAL A 131 -4.61 21.07 -3.56
C VAL A 131 -5.01 19.79 -4.29
N LEU A 132 -5.11 18.67 -3.57
CA LEU A 132 -5.48 17.37 -4.12
C LEU A 132 -6.86 17.40 -4.77
N PHE A 133 -7.82 18.14 -4.20
CA PHE A 133 -9.16 18.32 -4.81
C PHE A 133 -9.13 18.73 -6.29
N TYR A 134 -8.15 19.54 -6.71
CA TYR A 134 -8.00 19.96 -8.11
C TYR A 134 -7.08 19.02 -8.89
N LEU A 135 -6.03 18.48 -8.25
CA LEU A 135 -5.13 17.53 -8.91
C LEU A 135 -5.82 16.21 -9.24
N ASP A 136 -6.63 15.66 -8.34
CA ASP A 136 -7.36 14.40 -8.57
C ASP A 136 -8.30 14.53 -9.78
N LYS A 137 -8.96 15.68 -9.93
CA LYS A 137 -9.79 15.98 -11.11
C LYS A 137 -8.99 16.09 -12.39
N PHE A 138 -7.79 16.67 -12.32
CA PHE A 138 -6.88 16.70 -13.47
C PHE A 138 -6.40 15.30 -13.83
N ILE A 139 -5.93 14.53 -12.85
CA ILE A 139 -5.41 13.17 -13.03
C ILE A 139 -6.49 12.28 -13.65
N ALA A 140 -7.69 12.24 -13.08
CA ALA A 140 -8.81 11.46 -13.61
C ALA A 140 -9.14 11.81 -15.07
N ARG A 141 -8.92 13.06 -15.49
CA ARG A 141 -9.11 13.47 -16.89
C ARG A 141 -7.93 13.12 -17.77
N ASP A 142 -6.71 13.30 -17.28
CA ASP A 142 -5.51 12.98 -18.04
C ASP A 142 -5.41 11.47 -18.29
N THR A 143 -5.69 10.64 -17.28
CA THR A 143 -5.68 9.18 -17.41
C THR A 143 -6.81 8.62 -18.30
N THR A 144 -7.83 9.43 -18.60
CA THR A 144 -8.95 9.07 -19.50
C THR A 144 -8.91 9.80 -20.84
N ASP A 145 -7.77 10.39 -21.21
CA ASP A 145 -7.56 11.13 -22.47
C ASP A 145 -8.52 12.32 -22.69
N ARG A 146 -8.94 12.97 -21.61
CA ARG A 146 -9.85 14.13 -21.61
C ARG A 146 -9.13 15.46 -21.42
N THR A 147 -7.83 15.51 -21.73
CA THR A 147 -6.97 16.69 -21.64
C THR A 147 -6.27 16.96 -22.98
N ASP A 148 -5.77 18.17 -23.18
CA ASP A 148 -4.97 18.60 -24.34
C ASP A 148 -3.51 18.08 -24.32
N LYS A 149 -3.15 17.31 -23.29
CA LYS A 149 -1.86 16.61 -23.13
C LYS A 149 -0.62 17.50 -23.09
N LYS A 150 -0.77 18.82 -22.99
CA LYS A 150 0.37 19.74 -22.80
C LYS A 150 1.07 19.52 -21.46
N VAL A 151 0.29 19.23 -20.42
CA VAL A 151 0.76 18.72 -19.14
C VAL A 151 0.15 17.34 -18.91
N ARG A 152 0.97 16.39 -18.46
CA ARG A 152 0.59 14.99 -18.23
C ARG A 152 0.68 14.66 -16.74
N PHE A 153 -0.07 13.68 -16.25
CA PHE A 153 0.07 13.19 -14.88
C PHE A 153 1.52 12.82 -14.56
N SER A 154 2.21 12.12 -15.48
CA SER A 154 3.63 11.77 -15.32
C SER A 154 4.55 12.98 -15.09
N THR A 155 4.20 14.16 -15.60
CA THR A 155 5.01 15.38 -15.38
C THR A 155 4.84 15.99 -13.99
N ILE A 156 3.83 15.58 -13.23
CA ILE A 156 3.55 16.06 -11.87
C ILE A 156 3.54 14.94 -10.82
N ALA A 157 3.79 13.70 -11.23
CA ALA A 157 3.68 12.51 -10.39
C ALA A 157 4.50 12.61 -9.11
N ASP A 158 5.72 13.16 -9.18
CA ASP A 158 6.60 13.35 -8.02
C ASP A 158 5.98 14.28 -6.97
N SER A 159 5.45 15.42 -7.41
CA SER A 159 4.81 16.39 -6.50
C SER A 159 3.54 15.82 -5.90
N TYR A 160 2.77 15.08 -6.70
CA TYR A 160 1.56 14.39 -6.23
C TYR A 160 1.90 13.30 -5.20
N THR A 161 2.94 12.50 -5.46
CA THR A 161 3.47 11.48 -4.54
C THR A 161 3.86 12.10 -3.20
N ILE A 162 4.60 13.22 -3.21
CA ILE A 162 4.97 13.93 -1.97
C ILE A 162 3.73 14.36 -1.19
N LEU A 163 2.72 14.92 -1.85
CA LEU A 163 1.47 15.35 -1.19
C LEU A 163 0.73 14.17 -0.56
N GLN A 164 0.57 13.06 -1.29
CA GLN A 164 -0.13 11.88 -0.80
C GLN A 164 0.64 11.18 0.34
N LEU A 165 1.95 10.99 0.21
CA LEU A 165 2.77 10.41 1.28
C LEU A 165 2.77 11.30 2.53
N THR A 166 2.82 12.62 2.36
CA THR A 166 2.72 13.56 3.50
C THR A 166 1.36 13.42 4.18
N LYS A 167 0.27 13.31 3.42
CA LYS A 167 -1.08 13.13 3.95
C LYS A 167 -1.23 11.80 4.70
N ALA A 168 -0.76 10.70 4.11
CA ALA A 168 -0.72 9.39 4.74
C ALA A 168 0.08 9.44 6.06
N ALA A 169 1.24 10.10 6.06
CA ALA A 169 2.06 10.27 7.25
C ALA A 169 1.34 11.07 8.35
N LEU A 170 0.58 12.12 7.99
CA LEU A 170 -0.21 12.90 8.95
C LEU A 170 -1.38 12.10 9.54
N ARG A 171 -1.99 11.18 8.77
CA ARG A 171 -3.01 10.27 9.31
C ARG A 171 -2.43 9.29 10.32
N ILE A 172 -1.31 8.65 9.97
CA ILE A 172 -0.59 7.78 10.89
C ILE A 172 -0.26 8.54 12.17
N ARG A 173 0.28 9.76 12.05
CA ARG A 173 0.63 10.62 13.20
C ARG A 173 -0.54 10.82 14.16
N ASN A 174 -1.76 10.94 13.65
CA ASN A 174 -2.96 11.15 14.46
C ASN A 174 -3.29 9.96 15.37
N ILE A 175 -2.83 8.75 15.01
CA ILE A 175 -3.13 7.50 15.72
C ILE A 175 -1.88 7.02 16.49
N HIS A 176 -0.69 7.19 15.90
CA HIS A 176 0.59 6.82 16.46
C HIS A 176 1.62 7.93 16.33
N THR A 177 2.30 8.25 17.43
CA THR A 177 3.37 9.27 17.45
C THR A 177 4.70 8.78 16.84
N GLN A 178 4.74 7.61 16.19
CA GLN A 178 5.96 7.08 15.57
C GLN A 178 5.68 6.45 14.20
N LEU A 179 5.90 7.24 13.15
CA LEU A 179 5.84 6.80 11.74
C LEU A 179 6.76 5.62 11.42
N THR A 180 7.88 5.51 12.12
CA THR A 180 8.87 4.42 11.95
C THR A 180 8.30 3.05 12.26
N ASN A 181 7.17 2.98 12.97
CA ASN A 181 6.52 1.72 13.24
C ASN A 181 5.65 1.26 12.09
N VAL A 182 5.31 2.11 11.11
CA VAL A 182 4.38 1.78 10.02
C VAL A 182 5.09 1.22 8.80
N VAL A 183 6.30 1.66 8.50
CA VAL A 183 7.08 1.11 7.38
C VAL A 183 8.44 0.70 7.89
N SER A 184 8.76 -0.57 7.72
CA SER A 184 10.08 -1.14 7.93
C SER A 184 10.63 -1.66 6.59
N ALA A 185 11.90 -2.00 6.56
CA ALA A 185 12.43 -2.81 5.48
C ALA A 185 13.67 -3.55 5.98
N ASP A 186 13.91 -4.69 5.35
CA ASP A 186 15.11 -5.49 5.50
C ASP A 186 15.60 -5.95 4.12
N ASN A 187 16.56 -6.87 4.07
CA ASN A 187 17.11 -7.35 2.79
C ASN A 187 16.09 -8.07 1.89
N ALA A 188 14.87 -8.35 2.38
CA ALA A 188 13.81 -9.01 1.62
C ALA A 188 12.80 -8.03 0.98
N GLY A 189 12.74 -6.77 1.42
CA GLY A 189 11.83 -5.78 0.85
C GLY A 189 11.41 -4.68 1.81
N MET A 190 10.69 -3.67 1.30
CA MET A 190 9.98 -2.68 2.11
C MET A 190 8.63 -3.22 2.56
N MET A 191 8.23 -2.84 3.76
CA MET A 191 7.27 -3.59 4.54
C MET A 191 6.38 -2.65 5.34
N VAL A 192 5.06 -2.73 5.16
CA VAL A 192 4.12 -2.01 6.03
C VAL A 192 3.89 -2.85 7.29
N ASN A 193 3.98 -2.25 8.47
CA ASN A 193 3.61 -2.91 9.72
C ASN A 193 2.09 -2.91 9.85
N LEU A 194 1.51 -4.06 9.56
CA LEU A 194 0.08 -4.23 9.44
C LEU A 194 -0.62 -4.20 10.82
N ASN A 195 0.10 -4.49 11.91
CA ASN A 195 -0.42 -4.25 13.27
C ASN A 195 -0.72 -2.76 13.49
N THR A 196 0.09 -1.88 12.92
CA THR A 196 -0.20 -0.44 12.99
C THR A 196 -1.37 -0.03 12.11
N LEU A 197 -1.67 -0.79 11.04
CA LEU A 197 -2.86 -0.57 10.21
C LEU A 197 -4.14 -0.93 10.97
N ASN A 198 -4.12 -2.01 11.75
CA ASN A 198 -5.24 -2.38 12.62
C ASN A 198 -5.62 -1.29 13.60
N ASP A 199 -4.63 -0.62 14.20
CA ASP A 199 -4.86 0.48 15.13
C ASP A 199 -5.50 1.71 14.46
N LEU A 200 -5.53 1.78 13.12
CA LEU A 200 -6.16 2.90 12.41
C LEU A 200 -7.69 2.87 12.51
N GLY A 201 -8.32 1.71 12.76
CA GLY A 201 -9.77 1.56 12.80
C GLY A 201 -10.47 2.22 11.61
N ASP A 202 -11.41 3.13 11.86
CA ASP A 202 -12.14 3.88 10.83
C ASP A 202 -11.24 4.71 9.89
N SER A 203 -10.00 5.00 10.30
CA SER A 203 -9.03 5.73 9.48
C SER A 203 -8.27 4.84 8.50
N LEU A 204 -8.43 3.51 8.57
CA LEU A 204 -7.74 2.57 7.70
C LEU A 204 -8.08 2.78 6.21
N LYS A 205 -9.37 2.78 5.86
CA LYS A 205 -9.79 2.98 4.45
C LYS A 205 -9.33 4.32 3.87
N PRO A 206 -9.49 5.47 4.57
CA PRO A 206 -8.92 6.73 4.09
C PRO A 206 -7.39 6.71 3.97
N PHE A 207 -6.68 6.03 4.86
CA PHE A 207 -5.23 5.86 4.79
C PHE A 207 -4.80 5.04 3.56
N LEU A 208 -5.42 3.87 3.35
CA LEU A 208 -5.14 3.01 2.20
C LEU A 208 -5.46 3.73 0.88
N ASN A 209 -6.52 4.53 0.83
CA ASN A 209 -6.84 5.34 -0.35
C ASN A 209 -5.74 6.37 -0.66
N ASP A 210 -5.24 7.08 0.36
CA ASP A 210 -4.16 8.05 0.16
C ASP A 210 -2.84 7.34 -0.25
N MET A 211 -2.56 6.17 0.32
CA MET A 211 -1.40 5.35 -0.04
C MET A 211 -1.51 4.76 -1.46
N ALA A 212 -2.69 4.30 -1.88
CA ALA A 212 -2.95 3.81 -3.23
C ALA A 212 -2.80 4.92 -4.27
N ALA A 213 -3.25 6.13 -3.96
CA ALA A 213 -3.01 7.29 -4.82
C ALA A 213 -1.52 7.62 -4.94
N ALA A 214 -0.74 7.51 -3.85
CA ALA A 214 0.71 7.63 -3.91
C ALA A 214 1.33 6.50 -4.75
N ALA A 215 0.88 5.26 -4.58
CA ALA A 215 1.32 4.09 -5.33
C ALA A 215 1.11 4.23 -6.84
N GLU A 216 -0.04 4.72 -7.29
CA GLU A 216 -0.27 4.97 -8.72
C GLU A 216 0.66 6.05 -9.28
N ALA A 217 1.02 7.04 -8.46
CA ALA A 217 1.99 8.06 -8.84
C ALA A 217 3.43 7.52 -8.87
N ILE A 218 3.78 6.62 -7.95
CA ILE A 218 5.04 5.88 -7.95
C ILE A 218 5.17 5.08 -9.24
N LYS A 219 4.13 4.34 -9.65
CA LYS A 219 4.10 3.60 -10.92
C LYS A 219 4.26 4.50 -12.14
N ALA A 220 3.72 5.70 -12.10
CA ALA A 220 3.85 6.68 -13.19
C ALA A 220 5.26 7.31 -13.29
N SER A 221 6.06 7.31 -12.21
CA SER A 221 7.40 7.90 -12.15
C SER A 221 8.32 7.15 -11.16
N PRO A 222 8.71 5.88 -11.42
CA PRO A 222 9.38 5.02 -10.43
C PRO A 222 10.71 5.56 -9.92
N GLU A 223 11.53 6.13 -10.80
CA GLU A 223 12.88 6.63 -10.47
C GLU A 223 12.85 7.82 -9.52
N SER A 224 11.96 8.79 -9.80
CA SER A 224 11.79 9.93 -8.92
C SER A 224 11.12 9.53 -7.61
N ALA A 225 10.17 8.60 -7.66
CA ALA A 225 9.50 8.06 -6.49
C ALA A 225 10.46 7.34 -5.55
N ALA A 226 11.41 6.57 -6.08
CA ALA A 226 12.45 5.90 -5.31
C ALA A 226 13.22 6.89 -4.43
N GLU A 227 13.62 8.05 -4.97
CA GLU A 227 14.33 9.08 -4.21
C GLU A 227 13.46 9.74 -3.12
N ILE A 228 12.15 9.90 -3.39
CA ILE A 228 11.19 10.37 -2.39
C ILE A 228 11.05 9.33 -1.28
N ILE A 229 10.79 8.07 -1.63
CA ILE A 229 10.61 6.97 -0.68
C ILE A 229 11.84 6.80 0.21
N LYS A 230 13.06 6.84 -0.36
CA LYS A 230 14.33 6.85 0.38
C LYS A 230 14.38 7.92 1.47
N ALA A 231 13.75 9.08 1.26
CA ALA A 231 13.71 10.16 2.24
C ALA A 231 12.74 9.92 3.40
N TYR A 232 11.72 9.08 3.21
CA TYR A 232 10.75 8.68 4.24
C TYR A 232 11.17 7.43 5.01
N LEU A 233 12.15 6.68 4.50
CA LEU A 233 12.62 5.44 5.08
C LEU A 233 13.63 5.64 6.23
N PRO A 234 13.57 4.81 7.29
CA PRO A 234 14.63 4.75 8.31
C PRO A 234 15.99 4.39 7.73
N ASP A 235 17.09 4.86 8.33
CA ASP A 235 18.46 4.57 7.84
C ASP A 235 18.77 3.06 7.79
N SER A 236 18.29 2.29 8.78
CA SER A 236 18.47 0.82 8.83
C SER A 236 17.85 0.12 7.63
N THR A 237 16.73 0.65 7.16
CA THR A 237 15.98 0.19 6.01
C THR A 237 16.64 0.67 4.72
N ARG A 238 17.14 1.91 4.71
CA ARG A 238 17.77 2.47 3.51
C ARG A 238 19.07 1.73 3.14
N ASP A 239 19.82 1.29 4.15
CA ASP A 239 21.10 0.62 3.92
C ASP A 239 20.95 -0.86 3.49
N ALA A 240 19.72 -1.40 3.46
CA ALA A 240 19.41 -2.79 3.09
C ALA A 240 19.36 -3.05 1.57
N PHE A 241 19.23 -2.00 0.74
CA PHE A 241 19.09 -2.12 -0.71
C PHE A 241 20.15 -1.30 -1.46
N ASN A 242 20.52 -1.75 -2.67
CA ASN A 242 21.33 -0.92 -3.56
C ASN A 242 20.48 0.19 -4.17
N ASP A 243 21.11 1.30 -4.54
CA ASP A 243 20.41 2.46 -5.12
C ASP A 243 19.58 2.11 -6.36
N GLU A 244 20.03 1.12 -7.14
CA GLU A 244 19.39 0.64 -8.38
C GLU A 244 18.13 -0.21 -8.10
N ASP A 245 18.00 -0.80 -6.92
CA ASP A 245 16.88 -1.72 -6.59
C ASP A 245 15.63 -0.95 -6.11
N TYR A 246 15.76 0.32 -5.74
CA TYR A 246 14.67 1.08 -5.13
C TYR A 246 13.50 1.34 -6.05
N ALA A 247 13.72 1.57 -7.34
CA ALA A 247 12.63 1.81 -8.28
C ALA A 247 11.75 0.55 -8.38
N ASP A 248 12.37 -0.62 -8.54
CA ASP A 248 11.70 -1.91 -8.63
C ASP A 248 10.94 -2.25 -7.33
N ILE A 249 11.59 -2.07 -6.16
CA ILE A 249 10.97 -2.31 -4.85
C ILE A 249 9.79 -1.36 -4.62
N SER A 250 9.93 -0.09 -5.01
CA SER A 250 8.89 0.92 -4.86
C SER A 250 7.66 0.59 -5.69
N VAL A 251 7.84 0.08 -6.92
CA VAL A 251 6.75 -0.39 -7.78
C VAL A 251 6.10 -1.64 -7.21
N GLY A 252 6.89 -2.61 -6.71
CA GLY A 252 6.36 -3.79 -6.04
C GLY A 252 5.47 -3.44 -4.85
N LEU A 253 5.97 -2.58 -3.95
CA LEU A 253 5.22 -2.07 -2.82
C LEU A 253 3.97 -1.28 -3.25
N ALA A 254 4.08 -0.47 -4.30
CA ALA A 254 2.96 0.28 -4.84
C ALA A 254 1.82 -0.64 -5.28
N ASN A 255 2.12 -1.74 -5.97
CA ASN A 255 1.10 -2.71 -6.36
C ASN A 255 0.44 -3.35 -5.14
N THR A 256 1.21 -3.81 -4.14
CA THR A 256 0.66 -4.37 -2.90
C THR A 256 -0.25 -3.37 -2.18
N VAL A 257 0.13 -2.10 -2.12
CA VAL A 257 -0.70 -1.05 -1.49
C VAL A 257 -2.01 -0.81 -2.26
N ILE A 258 -1.97 -0.85 -3.60
CA ILE A 258 -3.17 -0.71 -4.44
C ILE A 258 -4.10 -1.90 -4.21
N GLU A 259 -3.56 -3.12 -4.20
CA GLU A 259 -4.31 -4.36 -3.95
C GLU A 259 -4.98 -4.33 -2.57
N LEU A 260 -4.22 -4.00 -1.51
CA LEU A 260 -4.75 -3.82 -0.16
C LEU A 260 -5.87 -2.76 -0.12
N ASN A 261 -5.72 -1.66 -0.85
CA ASN A 261 -6.75 -0.63 -0.90
C ASN A 261 -8.03 -1.10 -1.61
N ASP A 262 -7.89 -1.73 -2.79
CA ASP A 262 -9.03 -2.22 -3.55
C ASP A 262 -9.82 -3.27 -2.74
N ARG A 263 -9.10 -4.12 -2.00
CA ARG A 263 -9.72 -5.03 -1.01
C ARG A 263 -10.45 -4.26 0.08
N ALA A 264 -9.79 -3.30 0.72
CA ALA A 264 -10.43 -2.48 1.77
C ALA A 264 -11.69 -1.75 1.29
N GLN A 265 -11.76 -1.34 0.03
CA GLN A 265 -12.95 -0.69 -0.51
C GLN A 265 -14.10 -1.66 -0.79
N THR A 266 -13.81 -2.93 -1.09
CA THR A 266 -14.81 -3.96 -1.41
C THR A 266 -15.33 -4.70 -0.17
N VAL A 267 -14.53 -4.76 0.89
CA VAL A 267 -14.89 -5.39 2.17
C VAL A 267 -15.87 -4.51 2.97
N GLY A 268 -16.95 -5.13 3.48
CA GLY A 268 -17.91 -4.47 4.37
C GLY A 268 -17.28 -4.06 5.71
N GLU A 269 -17.81 -3.03 6.38
CA GLU A 269 -17.22 -2.50 7.63
C GLU A 269 -17.02 -3.58 8.71
N ASP A 270 -17.94 -4.55 8.82
CA ASP A 270 -17.93 -5.62 9.82
C ASP A 270 -16.91 -6.76 9.55
N ARG A 271 -16.16 -6.68 8.43
CA ARG A 271 -15.19 -7.72 8.00
C ARG A 271 -13.76 -7.21 7.90
N ASN A 272 -13.51 -5.93 8.14
CA ASN A 272 -12.16 -5.36 8.14
C ASN A 272 -11.27 -6.05 9.20
N ASP A 273 -11.87 -6.54 10.28
CA ASP A 273 -11.18 -7.24 11.35
C ASP A 273 -10.67 -8.63 10.96
N VAL A 274 -11.03 -9.15 9.79
CA VAL A 274 -10.49 -10.40 9.23
C VAL A 274 -9.36 -10.10 8.25
N PHE A 275 -9.67 -9.34 7.19
CA PHE A 275 -8.75 -9.10 6.07
C PHE A 275 -7.52 -8.24 6.41
N PHE A 276 -7.49 -7.62 7.59
CA PHE A 276 -6.37 -6.79 8.03
C PHE A 276 -5.66 -7.31 9.27
N LYS A 277 -5.87 -8.58 9.61
CA LYS A 277 -5.09 -9.29 10.61
C LYS A 277 -4.03 -10.10 9.88
N PHE A 278 -2.79 -9.88 10.29
CA PHE A 278 -1.65 -10.48 9.61
C PHE A 278 -0.71 -11.08 10.63
N GLY A 279 -0.45 -12.37 10.48
CA GLY A 279 0.52 -13.08 11.31
C GLY A 279 0.28 -12.91 12.80
N ASN A 280 -0.98 -12.95 13.21
CA ASN A 280 -1.35 -12.86 14.61
C ASN A 280 -1.51 -14.24 15.25
N HIS A 281 -1.37 -15.31 14.46
CA HIS A 281 -1.46 -16.70 14.90
C HIS A 281 -2.85 -17.07 15.45
N ILE A 282 -3.91 -16.46 14.90
CA ILE A 282 -5.29 -16.65 15.32
C ILE A 282 -6.20 -16.72 14.07
N ASP A 283 -6.98 -17.81 13.96
CA ASP A 283 -8.07 -18.00 12.97
C ASP A 283 -9.11 -16.85 12.98
N ASP A 284 -8.86 -15.74 12.32
CA ASP A 284 -9.70 -14.55 12.51
C ASP A 284 -11.06 -14.65 11.81
N ASP A 285 -11.24 -15.58 10.89
CA ASP A 285 -12.43 -15.66 10.05
C ASP A 285 -13.38 -16.81 10.45
N GLY A 286 -12.90 -17.80 11.20
CA GLY A 286 -13.66 -18.92 11.77
C GLY A 286 -13.64 -20.20 10.94
N ASP A 287 -12.77 -20.31 9.94
CA ASP A 287 -12.61 -21.48 9.07
C ASP A 287 -11.79 -22.62 9.76
N GLY A 288 -11.06 -22.25 10.81
CA GLY A 288 -10.23 -23.11 11.65
C GLY A 288 -8.76 -23.15 11.24
N CYS A 289 -8.40 -22.58 10.10
CA CYS A 289 -7.03 -22.42 9.66
C CYS A 289 -6.42 -21.18 10.33
N VAL A 290 -5.09 -21.14 10.44
CA VAL A 290 -4.40 -20.05 11.13
C VAL A 290 -3.33 -19.46 10.24
N ASP A 291 -3.36 -18.14 10.07
CA ASP A 291 -2.47 -17.39 9.21
C ASP A 291 -2.28 -18.11 7.85
N GLU A 292 -3.36 -18.56 7.19
CA GLU A 292 -3.25 -19.47 6.05
C GLU A 292 -2.98 -18.78 4.73
N GLU A 293 -3.51 -17.57 4.53
CA GLU A 293 -3.49 -16.89 3.24
C GLU A 293 -2.19 -16.13 2.97
N VAL A 294 -1.92 -15.93 1.68
CA VAL A 294 -0.89 -15.03 1.18
C VAL A 294 -1.60 -13.87 0.51
N VAL A 295 -1.17 -12.64 0.77
CA VAL A 295 -1.73 -11.44 0.13
C VAL A 295 -1.36 -11.40 -1.36
N ASP A 296 -2.08 -12.17 -2.16
CA ASP A 296 -1.87 -12.34 -3.60
C ASP A 296 -3.17 -12.23 -4.43
N ASN A 297 -4.29 -11.90 -3.77
CA ASN A 297 -5.64 -11.80 -4.33
C ASN A 297 -6.21 -13.13 -4.82
N TYR A 298 -5.73 -14.25 -4.29
CA TYR A 298 -6.28 -15.55 -4.54
C TYR A 298 -6.61 -16.26 -3.24
N ASP A 299 -7.65 -17.08 -3.28
CA ASP A 299 -8.07 -18.00 -2.23
C ASP A 299 -7.02 -19.13 -2.13
N ASN A 300 -6.14 -19.07 -1.13
CA ASN A 300 -5.01 -19.98 -1.00
C ASN A 300 -5.36 -21.27 -0.25
N ASP A 301 -6.47 -21.28 0.50
CA ASP A 301 -6.94 -22.43 1.28
C ASP A 301 -8.21 -23.11 0.70
N GLY A 302 -8.88 -22.46 -0.25
CA GLY A 302 -10.02 -22.97 -0.99
C GLY A 302 -11.37 -22.76 -0.33
N ASP A 303 -11.45 -21.91 0.68
CA ASP A 303 -12.68 -21.69 1.44
C ASP A 303 -13.67 -20.75 0.74
N GLY A 304 -13.18 -20.00 -0.25
CA GLY A 304 -13.91 -19.08 -1.10
C GLY A 304 -13.79 -17.62 -0.68
N GLU A 305 -13.13 -17.35 0.44
CA GLU A 305 -12.64 -16.02 0.78
C GLU A 305 -11.22 -15.82 0.19
N VAL A 306 -10.70 -14.60 0.28
CA VAL A 306 -9.44 -14.21 -0.37
C VAL A 306 -8.66 -13.29 0.56
N ASP A 307 -7.41 -13.64 0.88
CA ASP A 307 -6.49 -12.86 1.71
C ASP A 307 -7.01 -12.55 3.14
N GLU A 308 -7.96 -13.33 3.68
CA GLU A 308 -8.28 -13.41 5.13
C GLU A 308 -7.13 -14.01 5.92
N ASP A 309 -7.14 -13.82 7.24
CA ASP A 309 -6.13 -14.37 8.17
C ASP A 309 -4.73 -14.51 7.55
N ALA A 310 -4.24 -13.39 7.03
CA ALA A 310 -3.12 -13.45 6.12
C ALA A 310 -1.82 -13.70 6.89
N ARG A 311 -0.90 -14.44 6.28
CA ARG A 311 0.44 -14.63 6.82
C ARG A 311 1.15 -13.31 7.02
N ASP A 312 2.15 -13.36 7.90
CA ASP A 312 3.18 -12.35 7.92
C ASP A 312 3.82 -12.26 6.54
N TYR A 313 3.60 -11.12 5.90
CA TYR A 313 4.07 -10.82 4.56
C TYR A 313 5.61 -10.99 4.40
N ARG A 314 6.40 -11.00 5.49
CA ARG A 314 7.85 -11.34 5.46
C ARG A 314 8.12 -12.76 5.00
N THR A 315 7.08 -13.59 5.02
CA THR A 315 7.10 -14.94 4.49
C THR A 315 6.87 -15.01 2.99
N VAL A 316 6.66 -13.89 2.31
CA VAL A 316 6.36 -13.86 0.88
C VAL A 316 7.61 -13.47 0.09
N VAL A 317 7.94 -14.25 -0.94
CA VAL A 317 8.97 -13.91 -1.92
C VAL A 317 8.29 -13.59 -3.23
N LEU A 318 8.51 -12.39 -3.75
CA LEU A 318 7.91 -11.96 -5.03
C LEU A 318 8.78 -12.36 -6.22
N VAL A 319 8.14 -12.67 -7.35
CA VAL A 319 8.83 -12.91 -8.63
C VAL A 319 9.51 -11.61 -9.09
N LYS A 320 10.77 -11.69 -9.55
CA LYS A 320 11.39 -10.58 -10.28
C LYS A 320 10.64 -10.38 -11.61
N ARG A 321 9.89 -9.29 -11.72
CA ARG A 321 8.95 -9.11 -12.83
C ARG A 321 9.63 -8.52 -14.07
N PRO A 322 9.16 -8.88 -15.27
CA PRO A 322 9.39 -8.08 -16.46
C PRO A 322 8.80 -6.68 -16.26
N GLN A 323 9.57 -5.63 -16.54
CA GLN A 323 9.15 -4.24 -16.33
C GLN A 323 8.33 -3.68 -17.50
N ASN A 324 8.27 -4.41 -18.61
CA ASN A 324 7.57 -3.99 -19.82
C ASN A 324 7.22 -5.19 -20.71
N TYR A 325 6.33 -4.95 -21.67
CA TYR A 325 5.91 -5.97 -22.64
C TYR A 325 7.05 -6.54 -23.49
N ALA A 326 8.14 -5.79 -23.71
CA ALA A 326 9.28 -6.30 -24.47
C ALA A 326 10.07 -7.35 -23.68
N GLU A 327 10.24 -7.13 -22.38
CA GLU A 327 10.84 -8.12 -21.47
C GLU A 327 9.97 -9.37 -21.32
N LEU A 328 8.63 -9.21 -21.24
CA LEU A 328 7.69 -10.34 -21.25
C LEU A 328 7.90 -11.23 -22.47
N VAL A 329 7.91 -10.62 -23.65
CA VAL A 329 8.11 -11.34 -24.92
C VAL A 329 9.49 -11.99 -24.98
N ALA A 330 10.53 -11.32 -24.46
CA ALA A 330 11.89 -11.87 -24.42
C ALA A 330 12.00 -13.09 -23.49
N GLN A 331 11.17 -13.16 -22.46
CA GLN A 331 11.04 -14.30 -21.55
C GLN A 331 10.06 -15.37 -22.04
N GLY A 332 9.45 -15.19 -23.23
CA GLY A 332 8.52 -16.14 -23.82
C GLY A 332 7.10 -16.11 -23.23
N MET A 333 6.76 -15.07 -22.47
CA MET A 333 5.44 -14.87 -21.89
C MET A 333 4.52 -14.09 -22.85
N ASP A 334 3.20 -14.32 -22.79
CA ASP A 334 2.21 -13.62 -23.63
C ASP A 334 1.74 -12.31 -22.96
N PRO A 335 2.04 -11.14 -23.55
CA PRO A 335 1.59 -9.83 -23.09
C PRO A 335 0.08 -9.68 -22.89
N LYS A 336 -0.73 -10.50 -23.57
CA LYS A 336 -2.20 -10.40 -23.51
C LYS A 336 -2.80 -11.10 -22.31
N THR A 337 -2.08 -12.09 -21.77
CA THR A 337 -2.53 -12.89 -20.63
C THR A 337 -1.77 -12.55 -19.37
N TYR A 338 -0.57 -11.99 -19.50
CA TYR A 338 0.25 -11.59 -18.35
C TYR A 338 -0.14 -10.20 -17.84
N ASP A 339 -0.62 -10.14 -16.60
CA ASP A 339 -0.95 -8.89 -15.93
C ASP A 339 0.29 -8.31 -15.22
N LEU A 340 0.88 -7.27 -15.83
CA LEU A 340 2.01 -6.54 -15.24
C LEU A 340 1.67 -5.83 -13.93
N THR A 341 0.38 -5.68 -13.59
CA THR A 341 -0.07 -4.90 -12.44
C THR A 341 -0.23 -5.72 -11.15
N LYS A 342 -0.64 -6.99 -11.25
CA LYS A 342 -0.89 -7.87 -10.08
C LYS A 342 0.39 -8.48 -9.57
N ALA A 343 0.88 -8.25 -8.35
CA ALA A 343 2.09 -8.93 -7.86
C ALA A 343 1.96 -10.48 -7.99
N GLN A 344 3.05 -11.17 -8.32
CA GLN A 344 3.08 -12.64 -8.32
C GLN A 344 4.02 -13.10 -7.22
N VAL A 345 3.51 -13.94 -6.34
CA VAL A 345 4.31 -14.64 -5.34
C VAL A 345 5.11 -15.72 -6.05
N ASP A 346 6.42 -15.76 -5.87
CA ASP A 346 7.26 -16.85 -6.37
C ASP A 346 7.19 -18.04 -5.41
N THR A 347 7.57 -17.80 -4.16
CA THR A 347 7.69 -18.82 -3.12
C THR A 347 7.40 -18.22 -1.75
N LEU A 348 7.20 -19.10 -0.76
CA LEU A 348 7.11 -18.70 0.63
C LEU A 348 8.43 -18.98 1.36
N LYS A 349 8.83 -18.02 2.19
CA LYS A 349 9.99 -18.09 3.06
C LYS A 349 9.54 -18.29 4.50
N PHE A 350 10.06 -19.34 5.09
CA PHE A 350 9.87 -19.54 6.52
C PHE A 350 10.70 -18.55 7.34
N ILE A 351 10.06 -17.90 8.32
CA ILE A 351 10.70 -17.01 9.29
C ILE A 351 10.58 -17.59 10.70
N GLY A 352 11.51 -17.27 11.59
CA GLY A 352 11.59 -17.91 12.90
C GLY A 352 10.35 -17.74 13.80
N SER A 353 9.57 -16.66 13.63
CA SER A 353 8.32 -16.48 14.37
C SER A 353 7.23 -17.48 14.00
N TYR A 354 7.33 -18.12 12.83
CA TYR A 354 6.36 -19.11 12.34
C TYR A 354 6.68 -20.55 12.73
N GLN A 355 7.72 -20.78 13.53
CA GLN A 355 8.09 -22.14 13.98
C GLN A 355 7.03 -22.83 14.83
N SER A 356 6.16 -22.07 15.47
CA SER A 356 5.09 -22.60 16.31
C SER A 356 3.71 -22.50 15.66
N VAL A 357 3.64 -22.12 14.38
CA VAL A 357 2.36 -22.02 13.67
C VAL A 357 2.11 -23.34 12.97
N ASP A 358 0.96 -23.93 13.30
CA ASP A 358 0.37 -25.12 12.70
C ASP A 358 -0.86 -24.60 11.96
N ILE A 359 -0.70 -24.36 10.65
CA ILE A 359 -1.68 -23.64 9.82
C ILE A 359 -2.96 -24.45 9.70
N ASN A 360 -2.81 -25.77 9.54
CA ASN A 360 -3.96 -26.66 9.36
C ASN A 360 -4.44 -27.33 10.66
N MET A 361 -3.73 -27.12 11.76
CA MET A 361 -4.00 -27.64 13.10
C MET A 361 -3.95 -29.18 13.19
N ASP A 362 -3.12 -29.83 12.38
CA ASP A 362 -2.92 -31.29 12.37
C ASP A 362 -1.86 -31.79 13.37
N GLY A 363 -1.25 -30.86 14.12
CA GLY A 363 -0.21 -31.13 15.11
C GLY A 363 1.19 -31.22 14.50
N THR A 364 1.34 -30.93 13.21
CA THR A 364 2.64 -30.72 12.56
C THR A 364 2.87 -29.23 12.35
N PHE A 365 4.13 -28.82 12.33
CA PHE A 365 4.49 -27.41 12.25
C PHE A 365 5.31 -27.16 10.99
N GLY A 366 5.36 -25.89 10.60
CA GLY A 366 6.23 -25.43 9.53
C GLY A 366 7.71 -25.84 9.70
N PRO A 367 8.50 -25.73 8.62
CA PRO A 367 9.83 -26.31 8.55
C PRO A 367 10.76 -25.80 9.67
N ALA A 368 11.33 -26.70 10.48
CA ALA A 368 12.25 -26.40 11.56
C ALA A 368 13.37 -25.47 11.10
N ASP A 369 13.63 -24.46 11.92
CA ASP A 369 14.80 -23.63 11.73
C ASP A 369 16.06 -24.50 11.87
N ARG A 370 16.83 -24.58 10.78
CA ARG A 370 18.07 -25.35 10.70
C ARG A 370 19.13 -24.88 11.70
N PHE A 371 18.91 -23.77 12.39
CA PHE A 371 19.74 -23.26 13.46
C PHE A 371 19.35 -23.78 14.86
N LEU A 372 18.22 -24.49 15.01
CA LEU A 372 17.86 -25.17 16.25
C LEU A 372 18.52 -26.56 16.36
N PRO A 373 18.94 -26.99 17.57
CA PRO A 373 19.46 -28.33 17.79
C PRO A 373 18.45 -29.41 17.35
N GLU A 374 18.95 -30.52 16.82
CA GLU A 374 18.16 -31.63 16.22
C GLU A 374 17.08 -32.22 17.16
N GLU A 375 17.30 -32.13 18.47
CA GLU A 375 16.35 -32.56 19.51
C GLU A 375 15.08 -31.69 19.60
N TYR A 376 15.06 -30.51 18.96
CA TYR A 376 13.89 -29.62 18.86
C TYR A 376 13.22 -29.68 17.47
N TRP A 377 13.65 -30.59 16.60
CA TRP A 377 13.00 -30.76 15.30
C TRP A 377 11.64 -31.43 15.49
N GLN A 378 10.58 -30.66 15.31
CA GLN A 378 9.21 -31.14 15.15
C GLN A 378 9.08 -31.87 13.79
N PRO A 379 8.10 -32.79 13.61
CA PRO A 379 7.78 -33.32 12.29
C PRO A 379 7.47 -32.16 11.34
N LEU A 380 8.25 -32.08 10.26
CA LEU A 380 8.17 -31.01 9.27
C LEU A 380 6.99 -31.28 8.35
N ASP A 381 6.02 -30.36 8.29
CA ASP A 381 5.11 -30.33 7.17
C ASP A 381 5.50 -29.23 6.18
N GLU A 382 6.19 -29.64 5.12
CA GLU A 382 6.46 -28.73 4.01
C GLU A 382 5.17 -28.35 3.25
N SER A 383 4.06 -29.09 3.40
CA SER A 383 2.82 -28.85 2.66
C SER A 383 2.18 -27.50 3.00
N GLU A 384 2.34 -27.03 4.23
CA GLU A 384 1.83 -25.74 4.71
C GLU A 384 2.45 -24.52 3.99
N TRP A 385 3.65 -24.67 3.43
CA TRP A 385 4.47 -23.56 2.89
C TRP A 385 4.70 -23.66 1.38
N HIS A 386 4.01 -24.58 0.72
CA HIS A 386 4.18 -24.78 -0.71
C HIS A 386 2.85 -24.76 -1.43
N TYR A 387 2.79 -23.96 -2.48
CA TYR A 387 1.74 -24.07 -3.48
C TYR A 387 1.68 -25.47 -4.10
N VAL A 388 0.48 -25.87 -4.53
CA VAL A 388 0.29 -27.07 -5.36
C VAL A 388 1.17 -27.01 -6.61
N TYR A 389 1.20 -25.85 -7.28
CA TYR A 389 2.11 -25.57 -8.38
C TYR A 389 3.12 -24.48 -7.98
N ARG A 390 4.42 -24.83 -7.96
CA ARG A 390 5.48 -23.89 -7.60
C ARG A 390 5.66 -22.75 -8.61
N ASP A 391 5.47 -23.03 -9.90
CA ASP A 391 5.57 -22.02 -10.96
C ASP A 391 4.32 -21.11 -10.94
N PRO A 392 4.49 -19.79 -10.71
CA PRO A 392 3.38 -18.84 -10.68
C PRO A 392 2.57 -18.80 -11.98
N ASN A 393 3.24 -18.94 -13.14
CA ASN A 393 2.55 -18.94 -14.43
C ASN A 393 1.68 -20.20 -14.58
N MET A 394 2.10 -21.31 -13.98
CA MET A 394 1.32 -22.53 -13.99
C MET A 394 0.06 -22.38 -13.12
N ARG A 395 0.16 -21.73 -11.95
CA ARG A 395 -0.99 -21.41 -11.09
C ARG A 395 -2.03 -20.59 -11.83
N ASP A 396 -1.61 -19.48 -12.44
CA ASP A 396 -2.52 -18.63 -13.23
C ASP A 396 -3.14 -19.41 -14.41
N SER A 397 -2.35 -20.23 -15.10
CA SER A 397 -2.85 -20.99 -16.26
C SER A 397 -3.87 -22.07 -15.91
N LEU A 398 -3.80 -22.58 -14.68
CA LEU A 398 -4.66 -23.63 -14.16
C LEU A 398 -5.76 -23.11 -13.24
N ASP A 399 -5.75 -21.80 -12.96
CA ASP A 399 -6.63 -21.16 -11.97
C ASP A 399 -6.60 -21.91 -10.63
N ASN A 400 -5.38 -22.25 -10.18
CA ASN A 400 -5.17 -23.00 -8.95
C ASN A 400 -4.01 -22.39 -8.15
N HIS A 401 -4.41 -21.63 -7.14
CA HIS A 401 -3.53 -20.91 -6.24
C HIS A 401 -3.45 -21.55 -4.85
N LEU A 402 -3.98 -22.76 -4.71
CA LEU A 402 -4.02 -23.45 -3.44
C LEU A 402 -2.62 -23.77 -2.92
N LEU A 403 -2.49 -23.70 -1.61
CA LEU A 403 -1.40 -24.31 -0.87
C LEU A 403 -1.65 -25.81 -0.72
N LYS A 404 -0.59 -26.60 -0.53
CA LYS A 404 -0.72 -28.06 -0.54
C LYS A 404 -1.54 -28.59 0.63
N PHE A 405 -1.48 -27.96 1.80
CA PHE A 405 -2.28 -28.36 2.96
C PHE A 405 -3.79 -28.32 2.65
N ALA A 406 -4.20 -27.41 1.77
CA ALA A 406 -5.59 -27.15 1.40
C ALA A 406 -6.23 -28.23 0.51
N ILE A 407 -5.42 -29.06 -0.18
CA ILE A 407 -5.92 -30.03 -1.17
C ILE A 407 -6.99 -30.98 -0.58
N ASP A 408 -6.82 -31.36 0.68
CA ASP A 408 -7.69 -32.33 1.36
C ASP A 408 -8.75 -31.67 2.26
N LEU A 409 -8.87 -30.34 2.19
CA LEU A 409 -9.90 -29.57 2.88
C LEU A 409 -11.22 -29.61 2.10
N SER A 410 -12.31 -29.41 2.84
CA SER A 410 -13.62 -29.24 2.22
C SER A 410 -14.42 -28.25 3.05
N PHE A 411 -15.09 -27.32 2.40
CA PHE A 411 -15.87 -26.26 3.04
C PHE A 411 -17.36 -26.43 2.71
N PRO A 412 -18.16 -27.02 3.61
CA PRO A 412 -19.59 -27.22 3.42
C PRO A 412 -20.35 -25.90 3.31
N GLY A 413 -21.30 -25.87 2.37
CA GLY A 413 -22.13 -24.69 2.09
C GLY A 413 -22.61 -24.77 0.64
N LYS A 414 -23.79 -24.24 0.35
CA LYS A 414 -24.32 -24.26 -1.02
C LYS A 414 -23.68 -23.20 -1.91
N ASP A 415 -23.34 -22.07 -1.30
CA ASP A 415 -22.76 -20.89 -1.92
C ASP A 415 -21.85 -20.16 -0.93
N LEU A 416 -21.10 -19.17 -1.43
CA LEU A 416 -20.16 -18.38 -0.64
C LEU A 416 -20.85 -17.66 0.52
N ASP A 417 -22.05 -17.13 0.31
CA ASP A 417 -22.82 -16.43 1.35
C ASP A 417 -23.14 -17.36 2.55
N GLU A 418 -23.52 -18.62 2.28
CA GLU A 418 -23.76 -19.61 3.33
C GLU A 418 -22.46 -20.00 4.05
N LYS A 419 -21.35 -20.16 3.33
CA LYS A 419 -20.04 -20.43 3.93
C LYS A 419 -19.61 -19.30 4.87
N ILE A 420 -19.59 -18.07 4.37
CA ILE A 420 -19.25 -16.86 5.15
C ILE A 420 -20.13 -16.78 6.39
N LYS A 421 -21.45 -16.98 6.23
CA LYS A 421 -22.37 -16.93 7.36
C LYS A 421 -22.06 -18.01 8.42
N ASN A 422 -21.67 -19.21 8.01
CA ASN A 422 -21.29 -20.26 8.95
C ASN A 422 -19.99 -19.91 9.68
N LYS A 423 -18.97 -19.46 8.95
CA LYS A 423 -17.69 -18.98 9.51
C LYS A 423 -17.91 -17.86 10.52
N GLU A 424 -18.75 -16.88 10.19
CA GLU A 424 -19.17 -15.81 11.10
C GLU A 424 -19.79 -16.30 12.42
N LEU A 425 -20.60 -17.36 12.39
CA LEU A 425 -21.17 -17.93 13.61
C LEU A 425 -20.10 -18.54 14.51
N ILE A 426 -19.07 -19.14 13.90
CA ILE A 426 -17.95 -19.79 14.57
C ILE A 426 -16.98 -18.74 15.13
N ARG A 427 -16.59 -17.76 14.31
CA ARG A 427 -15.79 -16.59 14.69
C ARG A 427 -16.34 -15.87 15.92
N ASN A 428 -17.65 -15.65 15.94
CA ASN A 428 -18.33 -14.95 17.05
C ASN A 428 -18.58 -15.83 18.30
N ASP A 429 -18.28 -17.13 18.24
CA ASP A 429 -18.36 -18.06 19.37
C ASP A 429 -17.04 -18.12 20.12
N THR A 430 -16.71 -17.03 20.83
CA THR A 430 -15.41 -16.82 21.51
C THR A 430 -15.43 -17.12 23.02
N ASN A 431 -16.59 -17.47 23.59
CA ASN A 431 -16.71 -17.70 25.04
C ASN A 431 -16.50 -19.17 25.41
N VAL A 432 -15.29 -19.50 25.89
CA VAL A 432 -14.92 -20.86 26.32
C VAL A 432 -15.83 -21.45 27.42
N ASN A 433 -16.45 -20.61 28.25
CA ASN A 433 -17.36 -21.05 29.32
C ASN A 433 -18.79 -21.30 28.82
N ASN A 434 -19.10 -20.94 27.56
CA ASN A 434 -20.41 -21.09 26.94
C ASN A 434 -20.28 -21.32 25.42
N ILE A 435 -19.61 -22.41 25.06
CA ILE A 435 -19.40 -22.81 23.66
C ILE A 435 -20.74 -23.14 23.02
N LYS A 436 -21.12 -22.38 21.98
CA LYS A 436 -22.37 -22.61 21.23
C LYS A 436 -22.22 -23.69 20.18
N TYR A 437 -21.05 -23.75 19.54
CA TYR A 437 -20.75 -24.70 18.47
C TYR A 437 -19.52 -25.53 18.86
N ASN A 438 -19.77 -26.75 19.32
CA ASN A 438 -18.69 -27.69 19.65
C ASN A 438 -17.90 -28.11 18.38
N LEU A 439 -16.76 -28.76 18.59
CA LEU A 439 -15.86 -29.18 17.51
C LEU A 439 -16.55 -29.96 16.39
N GLN A 440 -17.38 -30.96 16.74
CA GLN A 440 -18.12 -31.74 15.74
C GLN A 440 -19.05 -30.86 14.90
N LYS A 441 -19.69 -29.87 15.52
CA LYS A 441 -20.57 -28.95 14.81
C LYS A 441 -19.80 -28.02 13.87
N ARG A 442 -18.61 -27.56 14.25
CA ARG A 442 -17.70 -26.76 13.41
C ARG A 442 -17.25 -27.56 12.17
N LYS A 443 -16.81 -28.81 12.38
CA LYS A 443 -16.49 -29.77 11.30
C LYS A 443 -17.63 -29.95 10.29
N GLU A 444 -18.88 -29.99 10.77
CA GLU A 444 -20.06 -30.16 9.91
C GLU A 444 -20.50 -28.88 9.19
N MET A 445 -20.37 -27.72 9.84
CA MET A 445 -20.87 -26.44 9.32
C MET A 445 -19.88 -25.74 8.41
N VAL A 446 -18.60 -25.81 8.76
CA VAL A 446 -17.52 -25.03 8.14
C VAL A 446 -16.49 -25.93 7.49
N GLY A 447 -16.20 -27.10 8.09
CA GLY A 447 -15.20 -28.01 7.55
C GLY A 447 -13.81 -27.42 7.70
N GLY A 448 -13.08 -27.21 6.60
CA GLY A 448 -11.76 -26.59 6.62
C GLY A 448 -10.78 -27.30 7.56
N CYS A 449 -9.91 -26.51 8.19
CA CYS A 449 -8.92 -27.02 9.12
C CYS A 449 -9.54 -27.58 10.41
N TRP A 450 -10.80 -27.24 10.77
CA TRP A 450 -11.50 -27.87 11.90
C TRP A 450 -11.48 -29.40 11.82
N LYS A 451 -11.41 -29.99 10.62
CA LYS A 451 -11.29 -31.44 10.39
C LYS A 451 -10.16 -32.07 11.20
N TYR A 452 -9.02 -31.39 11.35
CA TYR A 452 -7.81 -31.92 11.97
C TYR A 452 -7.75 -31.70 13.49
N TYR A 453 -8.54 -30.78 14.01
CA TYR A 453 -8.57 -30.47 15.44
C TYR A 453 -8.93 -31.69 16.30
N THR A 454 -8.18 -31.82 17.38
CA THR A 454 -8.53 -32.59 18.58
C THR A 454 -9.37 -31.75 19.54
N GLU A 455 -10.00 -32.38 20.55
CA GLU A 455 -10.73 -31.64 21.60
C GLU A 455 -9.80 -30.73 22.42
N GLU A 456 -8.52 -31.07 22.56
CA GLU A 456 -7.55 -30.25 23.28
C GLU A 456 -7.21 -28.98 22.48
N GLN A 457 -6.84 -29.12 21.20
CA GLN A 457 -6.60 -27.98 20.30
C GLN A 457 -7.85 -27.11 20.15
N PHE A 458 -9.04 -27.72 20.11
CA PHE A 458 -10.30 -27.00 20.06
C PHE A 458 -10.51 -26.09 21.29
N LEU A 459 -10.14 -26.54 22.49
CA LEU A 459 -10.20 -25.70 23.68
C LEU A 459 -9.11 -24.61 23.67
N GLN A 460 -7.92 -24.93 23.15
CA GLN A 460 -6.83 -23.97 22.98
C GLN A 460 -7.17 -22.85 21.99
N TRP A 461 -8.00 -23.10 20.98
CA TRP A 461 -8.45 -22.07 20.03
C TRP A 461 -9.13 -20.86 20.71
N PHE A 462 -9.72 -21.06 21.90
CA PHE A 462 -10.30 -19.97 22.68
C PHE A 462 -9.25 -19.15 23.46
N GLU A 463 -8.02 -19.67 23.62
CA GLU A 463 -6.90 -19.04 24.31
C GLU A 463 -6.31 -17.91 23.44
N GLY A 464 -6.92 -16.74 23.51
CA GLY A 464 -6.52 -15.57 22.72
C GLY A 464 -7.70 -14.65 22.40
N ARG A 465 -8.90 -15.23 22.37
CA ARG A 465 -10.16 -14.54 22.09
C ARG A 465 -10.94 -14.11 23.34
N ILE A 466 -10.35 -14.32 24.51
CA ILE A 466 -10.90 -13.82 25.77
C ILE A 466 -10.73 -12.30 25.76
N VAL A 467 -11.82 -11.59 25.45
CA VAL A 467 -11.92 -10.14 25.59
C VAL A 467 -11.57 -9.80 27.04
N LYS A 468 -10.41 -9.15 27.23
CA LYS A 468 -9.95 -8.68 28.55
C LYS A 468 -10.78 -7.52 29.07
#